data_AF-K1SYI3-F1
#
_entry.id   AF-K1SYI3-F1
#
_cell.length_a   1.000
_cell.length_b   1.000
_cell.length_c   1.000
_cell.angle_alpha   90.00
_cell.angle_beta   90.00
_cell.angle_gamma   90.00
#
_symmetry.space_group_name_H-M   'P 1'
#
loop_
_entity.id
_entity.type
_entity.pdbx_description
1 polymer ?
#
loop_
_entity_poly.entity_id
_entity_poly.type
_entity_poly.pdbx_seq_one_letter_code
_entity_poly.pdbx_strand_id
1 'polypeptide(L)'
;MEDNKMIFIGHIEKRNTFYNFFPQFELKDGNLEELSPVTLKQDYPDIGGINLAVSYSDGTAQFFESKNIDRDDDNAVTNSYIVKIDSYYLDKNNNETYKVKLNLTRLVHDGIMLDKIITPAYKSGIYKVVECEYTNKPLVEIMGNNIMLNNTNIIENENVVMFHKGKYYGPFKVKRSNSNGKYFIK
;
A
#
# COMPACT_ATOMS: atom_id res chain seq x y z
N MET A 1 -27.53 -3.42 12.82
CA MET A 1 -27.02 -3.36 11.44
C MET A 1 -25.55 -3.65 11.58
N GLU A 2 -25.08 -4.79 11.08
CA GLU A 2 -23.64 -5.06 11.02
C GLU A 2 -22.99 -3.93 10.21
N ASP A 3 -21.88 -3.38 10.71
CA ASP A 3 -21.13 -2.36 10.00
C ASP A 3 -20.63 -2.97 8.69
N ASN A 4 -21.27 -2.61 7.58
CA ASN A 4 -20.90 -3.03 6.21
C ASN A 4 -19.56 -2.46 5.74
N LYS A 5 -18.76 -1.90 6.66
CA LYS A 5 -17.56 -1.12 6.41
C LYS A 5 -16.34 -1.89 6.89
N MET A 6 -15.53 -2.30 5.93
CA MET A 6 -14.25 -2.95 6.16
C MET A 6 -13.12 -1.95 5.91
N ILE A 7 -12.04 -2.06 6.66
CA ILE A 7 -10.83 -1.24 6.46
C ILE A 7 -9.68 -2.20 6.28
N PHE A 8 -9.12 -2.19 5.07
CA PHE A 8 -8.02 -3.05 4.70
C PHE A 8 -6.73 -2.27 4.53
N ILE A 9 -5.60 -2.93 4.79
CA ILE A 9 -4.27 -2.51 4.39
C ILE A 9 -3.74 -3.52 3.39
N GLY A 10 -3.17 -3.02 2.30
CA GLY A 10 -2.62 -3.86 1.25
C GLY A 10 -1.83 -3.04 0.25
N HIS A 11 -1.66 -3.57 -0.95
CA HIS A 11 -1.00 -2.86 -2.05
C HIS A 11 -1.94 -2.75 -3.26
N ILE A 12 -1.65 -1.81 -4.14
CA ILE A 12 -2.39 -1.61 -5.39
C ILE A 12 -1.43 -1.80 -6.53
N GLU A 13 -1.82 -2.62 -7.50
CA GLU A 13 -1.05 -2.83 -8.73
C GLU A 13 -1.82 -2.33 -9.94
N LYS A 14 -1.09 -1.76 -10.89
CA LYS A 14 -1.55 -1.51 -12.25
C LYS A 14 -1.22 -2.71 -13.13
N ARG A 15 -2.25 -3.28 -13.75
CA ARG A 15 -2.16 -4.40 -14.70
C ARG A 15 -2.79 -3.98 -16.01
N ASN A 16 -1.96 -3.66 -17.00
CA ASN A 16 -2.39 -3.00 -18.24
C ASN A 16 -3.19 -1.71 -17.96
N THR A 17 -4.49 -1.70 -18.30
CA THR A 17 -5.41 -0.58 -18.08
C THR A 17 -6.24 -0.71 -16.80
N PHE A 18 -6.01 -1.74 -16.00
CA PHE A 18 -6.75 -2.03 -14.77
C PHE A 18 -5.92 -1.75 -13.52
N TYR A 19 -6.60 -1.43 -12.42
CA TYR A 19 -6.01 -1.31 -11.09
C TYR A 19 -6.65 -2.36 -10.19
N ASN A 20 -5.84 -3.07 -9.41
CA ASN A 20 -6.32 -4.10 -8.48
C ASN A 20 -5.71 -3.87 -7.11
N PHE A 21 -6.53 -3.97 -6.07
CA PHE A 21 -6.12 -3.88 -4.68
C PHE A 21 -6.00 -5.28 -4.09
N PHE A 22 -4.89 -5.53 -3.42
CA PHE A 22 -4.57 -6.81 -2.78
C PHE A 22 -4.51 -6.60 -1.26
N PRO A 23 -5.63 -6.83 -0.54
CA PRO A 23 -5.65 -6.71 0.91
C PRO A 23 -4.73 -7.77 1.54
N GLN A 24 -4.03 -7.37 2.60
CA GLN A 24 -3.19 -8.26 3.40
C GLN A 24 -3.57 -8.22 4.87
N PHE A 25 -4.03 -7.07 5.38
CA PHE A 25 -4.50 -6.92 6.75
C PHE A 25 -5.89 -6.29 6.76
N GLU A 26 -6.67 -6.64 7.77
CA GLU A 26 -7.96 -6.03 8.08
C GLU A 26 -7.91 -5.41 9.47
N LEU A 27 -8.49 -4.22 9.63
CA LEU A 27 -8.67 -3.60 10.93
C LEU A 27 -9.98 -4.11 11.55
N LYS A 28 -9.88 -5.01 12.53
CA LYS A 28 -11.01 -5.56 13.30
C LYS A 28 -10.89 -5.17 14.77
N ASP A 29 -11.94 -4.56 15.32
CA ASP A 29 -12.00 -4.16 16.72
C ASP A 29 -10.77 -3.37 17.20
N GLY A 30 -10.22 -2.52 16.31
CA GLY A 30 -9.03 -1.71 16.57
C GLY A 30 -7.69 -2.42 16.39
N ASN A 31 -7.68 -3.71 16.05
CA ASN A 31 -6.49 -4.52 15.81
C ASN A 31 -6.30 -4.80 14.32
N LEU A 32 -5.05 -4.78 13.86
CA LEU A 32 -4.71 -5.24 12.52
C LEU A 32 -4.49 -6.74 12.53
N GLU A 33 -5.36 -7.45 11.83
CA GLU A 33 -5.30 -8.89 11.66
C GLU A 33 -4.83 -9.22 10.25
N GLU A 34 -3.85 -10.12 10.14
CA GLU A 34 -3.41 -10.61 8.83
C GLU A 34 -4.48 -11.53 8.23
N LEU A 35 -4.84 -11.26 6.98
CA LEU A 35 -5.80 -12.07 6.24
C LEU A 35 -5.12 -13.35 5.77
N SER A 36 -5.71 -14.49 6.13
CA SER A 36 -5.20 -15.77 5.65
C SER A 36 -5.35 -15.87 4.12
N PRO A 37 -4.41 -16.52 3.41
CA PRO A 37 -4.55 -16.77 1.98
C PRO A 37 -5.84 -17.52 1.61
N VAL A 38 -6.38 -18.32 2.53
CA VAL A 38 -7.64 -19.04 2.35
C VAL A 38 -8.82 -18.06 2.38
N THR A 39 -8.88 -17.18 3.37
CA THR A 39 -9.88 -16.11 3.48
C THR A 39 -9.85 -15.20 2.25
N LEU A 40 -8.65 -14.77 1.83
CA LEU A 40 -8.48 -13.96 0.63
C LEU A 40 -9.03 -14.65 -0.62
N LYS A 41 -8.77 -15.94 -0.81
CA LYS A 41 -9.31 -16.71 -1.94
C LYS A 41 -10.81 -16.96 -1.85
N GLN A 42 -11.38 -17.03 -0.64
CA GLN A 42 -12.82 -17.19 -0.45
C GLN A 42 -13.58 -15.89 -0.73
N ASP A 43 -13.09 -14.78 -0.18
CA ASP A 43 -13.76 -13.47 -0.26
C ASP A 43 -13.46 -12.77 -1.60
N TYR A 44 -12.27 -12.99 -2.17
CA TYR A 44 -11.77 -12.38 -3.42
C TYR A 44 -11.15 -13.43 -4.35
N PRO A 45 -11.96 -14.23 -5.05
CA PRO A 45 -11.49 -15.45 -5.71
C PRO A 45 -10.40 -15.26 -6.77
N ASP A 46 -9.57 -16.31 -6.87
CA ASP A 46 -8.40 -16.61 -7.71
C ASP A 46 -7.04 -16.05 -7.27
N ILE A 47 -6.89 -14.74 -7.01
CA ILE A 47 -5.61 -14.19 -6.50
C ILE A 47 -5.75 -13.29 -5.27
N GLY A 48 -6.92 -13.25 -4.64
CA GLY A 48 -7.13 -12.49 -3.40
C GLY A 48 -7.27 -10.98 -3.62
N GLY A 49 -7.56 -10.53 -4.85
CA GLY A 49 -7.59 -9.13 -5.23
C GLY A 49 -8.99 -8.59 -5.56
N ILE A 50 -9.19 -7.30 -5.29
CA ILE A 50 -10.39 -6.54 -5.63
C ILE A 50 -10.07 -5.64 -6.83
N ASN A 51 -10.86 -5.75 -7.89
CA ASN A 51 -10.73 -4.82 -9.00
C ASN A 51 -11.20 -3.41 -8.59
N LEU A 52 -10.37 -2.41 -8.81
CA LEU A 52 -10.74 -1.01 -8.62
C LEU A 52 -11.31 -0.51 -9.95
N ALA A 53 -12.64 -0.52 -10.07
CA ALA A 53 -13.32 -0.20 -11.31
C ALA A 53 -13.22 1.30 -11.61
N VAL A 54 -12.29 1.67 -12.48
CA VAL A 54 -12.03 3.02 -12.93
C VAL A 54 -12.72 3.35 -14.25
N SER A 55 -12.99 4.62 -14.46
CA SER A 55 -13.40 5.24 -15.71
C SER A 55 -12.54 6.49 -15.98
N TYR A 56 -12.30 6.74 -17.26
CA TYR A 56 -11.62 7.97 -17.72
C TYR A 56 -12.59 9.16 -17.84
N SER A 57 -13.90 8.90 -17.89
CA SER A 57 -14.93 9.93 -18.06
C SER A 57 -15.26 10.68 -16.76
N ASP A 58 -15.02 10.07 -15.61
CA ASP A 58 -15.39 10.59 -14.28
C ASP A 58 -14.18 10.98 -13.41
N GLY A 59 -12.97 10.92 -13.97
CA GLY A 59 -11.75 11.30 -13.24
C GLY A 59 -11.14 10.20 -12.37
N THR A 60 -11.79 9.03 -12.23
CA THR A 60 -11.32 7.98 -11.32
C THR A 60 -10.01 7.33 -11.80
N ALA A 61 -9.77 7.23 -13.11
CA ALA A 61 -8.49 6.76 -13.63
C ALA A 61 -7.34 7.75 -13.34
N GLN A 62 -7.59 9.04 -13.51
CA GLN A 62 -6.61 10.13 -13.28
C GLN A 62 -6.17 10.19 -11.81
N PHE A 63 -7.04 9.80 -10.87
CA PHE A 63 -6.70 9.65 -9.46
C PHE A 63 -5.51 8.71 -9.25
N PHE A 64 -5.43 7.59 -9.99
CA PHE A 64 -4.32 6.63 -9.91
C PHE A 64 -3.13 7.05 -10.76
N GLU A 65 -3.36 7.64 -11.94
CA GLU A 65 -2.26 8.09 -12.82
C GLU A 65 -1.42 9.20 -12.19
N SER A 66 -2.01 10.00 -11.31
CA SER A 66 -1.29 10.98 -10.49
C SER A 66 -0.42 10.36 -9.38
N LYS A 67 -0.47 9.04 -9.19
CA LYS A 67 0.23 8.31 -8.13
C LYS A 67 1.23 7.33 -8.73
N ASN A 68 2.31 7.07 -8.00
CA ASN A 68 3.29 6.05 -8.35
C ASN A 68 2.78 4.66 -7.93
N ILE A 69 1.73 4.18 -8.59
CA ILE A 69 1.17 2.84 -8.35
C ILE A 69 2.14 1.79 -8.89
N ASP A 70 2.39 0.74 -8.10
CA ASP A 70 3.23 -0.38 -8.49
C ASP A 70 2.63 -1.10 -9.71
N ARG A 71 3.46 -1.69 -10.57
CA ARG A 71 3.04 -2.53 -11.70
C ARG A 71 3.16 -4.00 -11.35
N ASP A 72 2.45 -4.87 -12.06
CA ASP A 72 2.56 -6.31 -11.82
C ASP A 72 3.87 -6.94 -12.30
N ASP A 73 4.65 -6.22 -13.10
CA ASP A 73 6.00 -6.60 -13.50
C ASP A 73 7.09 -5.93 -12.62
N ASP A 74 6.71 -5.16 -11.60
CA ASP A 74 7.68 -4.61 -10.66
C ASP A 74 8.26 -5.73 -9.78
N ASN A 75 9.58 -5.68 -9.58
CA ASN A 75 10.30 -6.68 -8.78
C ASN A 75 9.96 -6.64 -7.29
N ALA A 76 9.29 -5.58 -6.83
CA ALA A 76 8.91 -5.39 -5.44
C ALA A 76 7.71 -4.46 -5.32
N VAL A 77 6.86 -4.73 -4.33
CA VAL A 77 5.82 -3.81 -3.87
C VAL A 77 6.48 -2.71 -3.05
N THR A 78 6.19 -1.46 -3.42
CA THR A 78 6.84 -0.28 -2.83
C THR A 78 5.86 0.60 -2.07
N ASN A 79 4.55 0.45 -2.32
CA ASN A 79 3.54 1.27 -1.68
C ASN A 79 2.43 0.43 -1.03
N SER A 80 2.11 0.76 0.23
CA SER A 80 0.92 0.26 0.90
C SER A 80 -0.17 1.32 0.96
N TYR A 81 -1.41 0.86 0.88
CA TYR A 81 -2.62 1.66 0.89
C TYR A 81 -3.59 1.13 1.95
N ILE A 82 -4.26 2.07 2.61
CA ILE A 82 -5.47 1.81 3.39
C ILE A 82 -6.64 1.99 2.43
N VAL A 83 -7.50 0.99 2.34
CA VAL A 83 -8.72 1.02 1.54
C VAL A 83 -9.93 0.77 2.43
N LYS A 84 -10.82 1.74 2.49
CA LYS A 84 -12.11 1.63 3.19
C LYS A 84 -13.17 1.15 2.22
N ILE A 85 -13.73 -0.03 2.49
CA ILE A 85 -14.70 -0.68 1.63
C ILE A 85 -16.02 -0.72 2.35
N ASP A 86 -17.04 -0.10 1.75
CA ASP A 86 -18.42 -0.34 2.12
C ASP A 86 -19.01 -1.35 1.13
N SER A 87 -19.56 -2.45 1.63
CA SER A 87 -20.09 -3.54 0.80
C SER A 87 -21.18 -3.10 -0.16
N TYR A 88 -21.87 -1.99 0.13
CA TYR A 88 -22.82 -1.35 -0.79
C TYR A 88 -22.18 -0.98 -2.13
N TYR A 89 -20.88 -0.65 -2.14
CA TYR A 89 -20.14 -0.28 -3.35
C TYR A 89 -19.44 -1.45 -4.06
N LEU A 90 -19.56 -2.67 -3.53
CA LEU A 90 -19.02 -3.87 -4.14
C LEU A 90 -20.01 -4.47 -5.14
N ASP A 91 -19.52 -4.75 -6.34
CA ASP A 91 -20.28 -5.42 -7.40
C ASP A 91 -19.58 -6.71 -7.83
N LYS A 92 -20.34 -7.63 -8.43
CA LYS A 92 -19.74 -8.73 -9.20
C LYS A 92 -18.98 -8.15 -10.39
N ASN A 93 -17.84 -8.75 -10.67
CA ASN A 93 -17.02 -8.40 -11.82
C ASN A 93 -17.00 -9.57 -12.81
N ASN A 94 -17.30 -9.27 -14.08
CA ASN A 94 -17.33 -10.26 -15.17
C ASN A 94 -15.90 -10.54 -15.68
N ASN A 95 -14.98 -10.82 -14.77
CA ASN A 95 -13.60 -11.18 -15.05
C ASN A 95 -13.31 -12.52 -14.38
N GLU A 96 -12.69 -13.45 -15.11
CA GLU A 96 -12.44 -14.79 -14.59
C GLU A 96 -11.44 -14.80 -13.43
N THR A 97 -10.55 -13.80 -13.34
CA THR A 97 -9.48 -13.70 -12.33
C THR A 97 -9.85 -12.82 -11.13
N TYR A 98 -10.61 -11.74 -11.33
CA TYR A 98 -11.01 -10.84 -10.25
C TYR A 98 -12.54 -10.73 -10.25
N LYS A 99 -13.23 -11.54 -9.44
CA LYS A 99 -14.70 -11.66 -9.52
C LYS A 99 -15.45 -10.61 -8.70
N VAL A 100 -14.72 -9.79 -7.93
CA VAL A 100 -15.26 -8.70 -7.12
C VAL A 100 -14.63 -7.38 -7.58
N LYS A 101 -15.45 -6.34 -7.71
CA LYS A 101 -14.97 -4.97 -7.99
C LYS A 101 -15.54 -3.96 -7.01
N LEU A 102 -14.72 -2.99 -6.64
CA LEU A 102 -15.15 -1.77 -5.96
C LEU A 102 -15.50 -0.71 -7.01
N ASN A 103 -16.76 -0.27 -7.03
CA ASN A 103 -17.28 0.65 -8.04
C ASN A 103 -16.94 2.11 -7.69
N LEU A 104 -15.77 2.59 -8.17
CA LEU A 104 -15.28 3.93 -7.86
C LEU A 104 -16.11 5.03 -8.54
N THR A 105 -16.66 4.77 -9.72
CA THR A 105 -17.59 5.68 -10.40
C THR A 105 -18.79 5.98 -9.54
N ARG A 106 -19.42 4.94 -8.95
CA ARG A 106 -20.58 5.13 -8.07
C ARG A 106 -20.21 5.91 -6.82
N LEU A 107 -19.05 5.64 -6.21
CA LEU A 107 -18.54 6.44 -5.08
C LEU A 107 -18.44 7.93 -5.44
N VAL A 108 -17.83 8.26 -6.58
CA VAL A 108 -17.68 9.66 -7.02
C VAL A 108 -19.02 10.30 -7.35
N HIS A 109 -19.94 9.59 -8.01
CA HIS A 109 -21.29 10.07 -8.29
C HIS A 109 -22.10 10.36 -7.02
N ASP A 110 -21.90 9.58 -5.97
CA ASP A 110 -22.49 9.82 -4.64
C ASP A 110 -21.78 10.94 -3.85
N GLY A 111 -20.79 11.62 -4.47
CA GLY A 111 -20.06 12.74 -3.87
C GLY A 111 -18.93 12.32 -2.91
N ILE A 112 -18.51 11.06 -2.94
CA ILE A 112 -17.45 10.54 -2.08
C ILE A 112 -16.09 10.76 -2.75
N MET A 113 -15.21 11.48 -2.05
CA MET A 113 -13.84 11.72 -2.51
C MET A 113 -12.98 10.47 -2.39
N LEU A 114 -12.30 10.08 -3.48
CA LEU A 114 -11.45 8.89 -3.51
C LEU A 114 -10.32 8.93 -2.46
N ASP A 115 -9.75 10.09 -2.15
CA ASP A 115 -8.71 10.21 -1.10
C ASP A 115 -9.21 9.81 0.31
N LYS A 116 -10.53 9.79 0.54
CA LYS A 116 -11.14 9.32 1.80
C LYS A 116 -11.31 7.80 1.82
N ILE A 117 -11.34 7.16 0.66
CA ILE A 117 -11.53 5.72 0.48
C ILE A 117 -10.18 5.03 0.34
N ILE A 118 -9.28 5.57 -0.48
CA ILE A 118 -7.97 5.03 -0.79
C ILE A 118 -6.91 6.03 -0.32
N THR A 119 -6.20 5.69 0.73
CA THR A 119 -5.20 6.56 1.36
C THR A 119 -3.84 5.85 1.42
N PRO A 120 -2.74 6.46 0.99
CA PRO A 120 -1.40 5.89 1.25
C PRO A 120 -1.19 5.64 2.74
N ALA A 121 -0.73 4.45 3.11
CA ALA A 121 -0.67 4.00 4.51
C ALA A 121 0.20 4.91 5.39
N TYR A 122 1.26 5.50 4.82
CA TYR A 122 2.15 6.44 5.52
C TYR A 122 1.42 7.69 6.05
N LYS A 123 0.29 8.10 5.45
CA LYS A 123 -0.51 9.23 5.93
C LYS A 123 -1.21 8.92 7.26
N SER A 124 -1.29 7.65 7.63
CA SER A 124 -1.87 7.17 8.90
C SER A 124 -0.80 6.62 9.86
N GLY A 125 0.48 6.94 9.65
CA GLY A 125 1.57 6.51 10.52
C GLY A 125 2.02 5.06 10.33
N ILE A 126 1.58 4.39 9.26
CA ILE A 126 2.02 3.03 8.92
C ILE A 126 3.17 3.14 7.92
N TYR A 127 4.35 2.65 8.33
CA TYR A 127 5.58 2.77 7.55
C TYR A 127 6.22 1.42 7.33
N LYS A 128 6.93 1.29 6.21
CA LYS A 128 7.81 0.16 5.98
C LYS A 128 8.97 0.19 6.97
N VAL A 129 9.26 -0.97 7.55
CA VAL A 129 10.42 -1.15 8.43
C VAL A 129 11.64 -1.46 7.58
N VAL A 130 12.72 -0.71 7.81
CA VAL A 130 14.01 -0.89 7.15
C VAL A 130 15.13 -1.14 8.16
N GLU A 131 16.19 -1.79 7.69
CA GLU A 131 17.38 -2.07 8.49
C GLU A 131 18.61 -1.36 7.90
N CYS A 132 19.46 -0.85 8.79
CA CYS A 132 20.73 -0.27 8.38
C CYS A 132 21.81 -1.34 8.16
N GLU A 133 22.77 -1.07 7.28
CA GLU A 133 23.91 -1.97 7.05
C GLU A 133 24.78 -2.15 8.31
N TYR A 134 24.80 -1.17 9.21
CA TYR A 134 25.66 -1.13 10.40
C TYR A 134 24.94 -1.60 11.67
N THR A 135 24.71 -2.90 11.81
CA THR A 135 23.95 -3.47 12.94
C THR A 135 24.66 -3.35 14.30
N ASN A 136 26.00 -3.31 14.30
CA ASN A 136 26.79 -3.37 15.55
C ASN A 136 27.05 -1.99 16.19
N LYS A 137 26.97 -0.89 15.44
CA LYS A 137 27.29 0.45 15.96
C LYS A 137 26.17 1.01 16.85
N PRO A 138 26.49 1.73 17.93
CA PRO A 138 25.48 2.46 18.69
C PRO A 138 24.86 3.57 17.84
N LEU A 139 23.60 3.91 18.12
CA LEU A 139 22.83 4.89 17.36
C LEU A 139 23.56 6.25 17.24
N VAL A 140 24.21 6.70 18.31
CA VAL A 140 24.95 7.98 18.36
C VAL A 140 26.09 8.06 17.35
N GLU A 141 26.67 6.93 16.94
CA GLU A 141 27.77 6.90 15.96
C GLU A 141 27.28 6.92 14.51
N ILE A 142 26.02 6.55 14.27
CA ILE A 142 25.42 6.52 12.94
C ILE A 142 24.52 7.74 12.70
N MET A 143 23.93 8.32 13.76
CA MET A 143 23.13 9.52 13.68
C MET A 143 23.99 10.75 13.40
N GLY A 144 23.73 11.40 12.25
CA GLY A 144 24.52 12.52 11.73
C GLY A 144 25.17 12.22 10.37
N ASN A 145 25.25 10.95 9.99
CA ASN A 145 25.74 10.50 8.69
C ASN A 145 24.58 10.01 7.81
N ASN A 146 24.87 9.79 6.53
CA ASN A 146 23.96 9.04 5.66
C ASN A 146 23.97 7.57 6.10
N ILE A 147 22.85 7.07 6.62
CA ILE A 147 22.70 5.70 7.09
C ILE A 147 22.31 4.84 5.89
N MET A 148 23.24 3.99 5.42
CA MET A 148 22.98 3.07 4.31
C MET A 148 22.00 1.97 4.75
N LEU A 149 21.06 1.65 3.87
CA LEU A 149 20.04 0.62 4.07
C LEU A 149 20.42 -0.67 3.35
N ASN A 150 20.13 -1.82 3.97
CA ASN A 150 20.34 -3.13 3.37
C ASN A 150 19.13 -3.60 2.53
N ASN A 151 17.99 -2.92 2.64
CA ASN A 151 16.76 -3.29 1.96
C ASN A 151 16.86 -3.09 0.43
N THR A 152 16.44 -4.10 -0.32
CA THR A 152 16.40 -4.08 -1.79
C THR A 152 15.04 -3.69 -2.36
N ASN A 153 13.98 -3.76 -1.55
CA ASN A 153 12.61 -3.51 -1.94
C ASN A 153 12.11 -2.11 -1.56
N ILE A 154 12.96 -1.08 -1.67
CA ILE A 154 12.60 0.30 -1.31
C ILE A 154 12.82 1.24 -2.49
N ILE A 155 12.09 2.36 -2.50
CA ILE A 155 12.23 3.39 -3.55
C ILE A 155 12.67 4.73 -2.99
N GLU A 156 13.23 5.56 -3.86
CA GLU A 156 13.54 6.93 -3.52
C GLU A 156 12.25 7.70 -3.16
N ASN A 157 12.34 8.55 -2.14
CA ASN A 157 11.25 9.33 -1.55
C ASN A 157 10.21 8.54 -0.73
N GLU A 158 10.37 7.24 -0.55
CA GLU A 158 9.54 6.43 0.34
C GLU A 158 9.71 6.87 1.81
N ASN A 159 8.62 6.87 2.59
CA ASN A 159 8.69 7.12 4.03
C ASN A 159 8.86 5.79 4.78
N VAL A 160 9.92 5.68 5.56
CA VAL A 160 10.30 4.43 6.25
C VAL A 160 10.60 4.68 7.73
N VAL A 161 10.57 3.61 8.51
CA VAL A 161 11.02 3.59 9.89
C VAL A 161 12.19 2.62 10.00
N MET A 162 13.30 3.07 10.57
CA MET A 162 14.46 2.22 10.77
C MET A 162 14.30 1.41 12.06
N PHE A 163 14.44 0.10 11.97
CA PHE A 163 14.61 -0.76 13.14
C PHE A 163 16.09 -0.90 13.48
N HIS A 164 16.47 -0.53 14.70
CA HIS A 164 17.85 -0.66 15.18
C HIS A 164 17.89 -0.96 16.67
N LYS A 165 18.58 -2.05 17.04
CA LYS A 165 18.76 -2.49 18.44
C LYS A 165 17.46 -2.49 19.26
N GLY A 166 16.39 -3.09 18.71
CA GLY A 166 15.11 -3.26 19.40
C GLY A 166 14.24 -2.01 19.48
N LYS A 167 14.58 -0.94 18.76
CA LYS A 167 13.82 0.31 18.71
C LYS A 167 13.57 0.76 17.28
N TYR A 168 12.50 1.50 17.10
CA TYR A 168 12.08 2.10 15.84
C TYR A 168 12.44 3.59 15.83
N TYR A 169 12.99 4.08 14.71
CA TYR A 169 13.40 5.47 14.52
C TYR A 169 12.83 6.03 13.23
N GLY A 170 12.44 7.30 13.23
CA GLY A 170 11.91 8.00 12.06
C GLY A 170 10.59 8.72 12.37
N PRO A 171 9.73 8.95 11.36
CA PRO A 171 9.88 8.50 9.97
C PRO A 171 11.02 9.22 9.24
N PHE A 172 11.66 8.52 8.31
CA PHE A 172 12.68 9.06 7.41
C PHE A 172 12.21 8.99 5.97
N LYS A 173 12.73 9.90 5.14
CA LYS A 173 12.55 9.82 3.68
C LYS A 173 13.77 9.17 3.03
N VAL A 174 13.55 8.07 2.32
CA VAL A 174 14.59 7.33 1.60
C VAL A 174 15.17 8.20 0.48
N LYS A 175 16.49 8.16 0.34
CA LYS A 175 17.24 8.78 -0.76
C LYS A 175 18.06 7.74 -1.49
N ARG A 176 18.28 7.95 -2.79
CA ARG A 176 19.18 7.12 -3.58
C ARG A 176 20.51 7.84 -3.79
N SER A 177 21.60 7.14 -3.51
CA SER A 177 22.94 7.67 -3.71
C SER A 177 23.33 7.58 -5.18
N ASN A 178 23.67 8.71 -5.78
CA ASN A 178 24.14 8.77 -7.17
C ASN A 178 25.53 8.13 -7.36
N SER A 179 26.32 7.96 -6.30
CA SER A 179 27.69 7.44 -6.40
C SER A 179 27.77 5.91 -6.43
N ASN A 180 26.89 5.22 -5.72
CA ASN A 180 26.92 3.75 -5.58
C ASN A 180 25.56 3.09 -5.79
N GLY A 181 24.51 3.85 -6.14
CA GLY A 181 23.15 3.36 -6.39
C GLY A 181 22.40 2.87 -5.16
N LYS A 182 23.04 2.88 -3.97
CA LYS A 182 22.46 2.39 -2.72
C LYS A 182 21.45 3.37 -2.12
N TYR A 183 20.52 2.84 -1.34
CA TYR A 183 19.55 3.61 -0.60
C TYR A 183 20.07 3.99 0.79
N PHE A 184 19.67 5.17 1.25
CA PHE A 184 20.04 5.67 2.57
C PHE A 184 18.96 6.57 3.17
N ILE A 185 19.05 6.76 4.47
CA ILE A 185 18.26 7.72 5.25
C ILE A 185 19.18 8.70 5.96
N LYS A 186 18.64 9.87 6.33
CA LYS A 186 19.36 10.92 7.06
C LYS A 186 18.47 11.46 8.16
#